data_AF-A0A4C1U4C9-F1
#
_entry.id   AF-A0A4C1U4C9-F1
#
_cell.length_a   1.000
_cell.length_b   1.000
_cell.length_c   1.000
_cell.angle_alpha   90.00
_cell.angle_beta   90.00
_cell.angle_gamma   90.00
#
_symmetry.space_group_name_H-M   'P 1'
#
loop_
_entity.id
_entity.type
_entity.pdbx_description
1 polymer ?
#
loop_
_entity_poly.entity_id
_entity_poly.type
_entity_poly.pdbx_seq_one_letter_code
_entity_poly.pdbx_strand_id
1 'polypeptide(L)'
;MNFQIQASTVNLITVTDLYESLRKFFVAERQNFEYFEEKAMELSVSKQYTTEIGKRQPTRKKRFDDTSEEVNTTTASEIFRVNTFLILMDRLVSELEKRQKAYNGFNEKF
;
A
#
# COMPACT_ATOMS: atom_id res chain seq x y z
N MET A 1 9.72 7.88 -13.67
CA MET A 1 9.65 8.72 -12.46
C MET A 1 10.28 10.06 -12.77
N ASN A 2 9.52 11.15 -12.69
CA ASN A 2 9.98 12.47 -13.11
C ASN A 2 10.86 13.07 -11.99
N PHE A 3 12.15 13.31 -12.24
CA PHE A 3 13.12 13.87 -11.29
C PHE A 3 12.84 15.34 -10.90
N GLN A 4 11.73 15.91 -11.36
CA GLN A 4 11.41 17.32 -11.21
C GLN A 4 11.24 17.74 -9.74
N ILE A 5 10.61 16.92 -8.88
CA ILE A 5 10.34 17.30 -7.48
C ILE A 5 11.64 17.49 -6.66
N GLN A 6 12.75 16.89 -7.11
CA GLN A 6 14.06 16.99 -6.44
C GLN A 6 15.06 17.88 -7.17
N ALA A 7 14.67 18.51 -8.29
CA ALA A 7 15.55 19.42 -8.99
C ALA A 7 15.71 20.74 -8.22
N SER A 8 16.96 21.22 -8.11
CA SER A 8 17.30 22.46 -7.39
C SER A 8 16.70 23.73 -8.00
N THR A 9 16.13 23.63 -9.20
CA THR A 9 15.55 24.73 -9.96
C THR A 9 14.04 24.91 -9.75
N VAL A 10 13.38 24.04 -8.97
CA VAL A 10 11.93 24.08 -8.82
C VAL A 10 11.51 25.13 -7.81
N ASN A 11 10.51 25.94 -8.19
CA ASN A 11 9.94 26.99 -7.34
C ASN A 11 9.25 26.35 -6.12
N LEU A 12 9.47 26.92 -4.94
CA LEU A 12 8.96 26.37 -3.68
C LEU A 12 7.44 26.16 -3.67
N ILE A 13 6.67 27.10 -4.23
CA ILE A 13 5.20 26.99 -4.35
C ILE A 13 4.83 25.83 -5.28
N THR A 14 5.54 25.67 -6.39
CA THR A 14 5.31 24.53 -7.28
C THR A 14 5.69 23.19 -6.63
N VAL A 15 6.70 23.17 -5.77
CA VAL A 15 7.07 21.97 -5.01
C VAL A 15 5.94 21.56 -4.05
N THR A 16 5.37 22.51 -3.31
CA THR A 16 4.28 22.22 -2.36
C THR A 16 3.04 21.64 -3.07
N ASP A 17 2.69 22.19 -4.23
CA ASP A 17 1.58 21.69 -5.04
C ASP A 17 1.86 20.30 -5.63
N LEU A 18 3.09 20.06 -6.07
CA LEU A 18 3.51 18.75 -6.59
C LEU A 18 3.47 17.67 -5.51
N TYR A 19 3.92 17.96 -4.29
CA TYR A 19 3.83 17.03 -3.16
C TYR A 19 2.37 16.74 -2.80
N GLU A 20 1.49 17.73 -2.81
CA GLU A 20 0.05 17.51 -2.55
C GLU A 20 -0.59 16.64 -3.64
N SER A 21 -0.28 16.91 -4.91
CA SER A 21 -0.77 16.11 -6.03
C SER A 21 -0.30 14.66 -5.93
N LEU A 22 0.99 14.46 -5.65
CA LEU A 22 1.58 13.13 -5.49
C LEU A 22 0.99 12.38 -4.29
N ARG A 23 0.77 13.08 -3.17
CA ARG A 23 0.10 12.52 -2.00
C ARG A 23 -1.32 12.07 -2.34
N LYS A 24 -2.13 12.91 -2.99
CA LYS A 24 -3.49 12.56 -3.43
C LYS A 24 -3.50 11.35 -4.35
N PHE A 25 -2.53 11.26 -5.26
CA PHE A 25 -2.35 10.10 -6.12
C PHE A 25 -2.17 8.81 -5.29
N PHE A 26 -1.22 8.78 -4.36
CA PHE A 26 -1.01 7.58 -3.53
C PHE A 26 -2.19 7.26 -2.60
N VAL A 27 -2.91 8.26 -2.10
CA VAL A 27 -4.13 8.03 -1.31
C VAL A 27 -5.21 7.36 -2.15
N ALA A 28 -5.37 7.75 -3.42
CA ALA A 28 -6.30 7.09 -4.34
C ALA A 28 -5.85 5.66 -4.68
N GLU A 29 -4.57 5.50 -5.02
CA GLU A 29 -4.01 4.18 -5.37
C GLU A 29 -3.99 3.19 -4.21
N ARG A 30 -4.08 3.66 -2.96
CA ARG A 30 -4.19 2.80 -1.76
C ARG A 30 -5.38 1.84 -1.83
N GLN A 31 -6.44 2.21 -2.56
CA GLN A 31 -7.64 1.39 -2.72
C GLN A 31 -7.54 0.42 -3.91
N ASN A 32 -6.57 0.62 -4.81
CA ASN A 32 -6.44 -0.13 -6.07
C ASN A 32 -5.54 -1.36 -5.94
N PHE A 33 -5.62 -2.07 -4.82
CA PHE A 33 -4.76 -3.23 -4.57
C PHE A 33 -4.91 -4.30 -5.66
N GLU A 34 -6.14 -4.61 -6.04
CA GLU A 34 -6.48 -5.67 -6.99
C GLU A 34 -5.82 -5.43 -8.36
N TYR A 35 -5.77 -4.17 -8.80
CA TYR A 35 -5.10 -3.78 -10.05
C TYR A 35 -3.57 -3.99 -10.00
N PHE A 36 -2.94 -3.63 -8.87
CA PHE A 36 -1.50 -3.85 -8.70
C PHE A 36 -1.17 -5.32 -8.53
N GLU A 37 -2.02 -6.08 -7.85
CA GLU A 37 -1.90 -7.52 -7.70
C GLU A 37 -1.96 -8.21 -9.07
N GLU A 38 -2.96 -7.91 -9.89
CA GLU A 38 -3.10 -8.46 -11.25
C GLU A 38 -1.84 -8.20 -12.09
N LYS A 39 -1.36 -6.95 -12.12
CA LYS A 39 -0.13 -6.58 -12.82
C LYS A 39 1.12 -7.26 -12.27
N ALA A 40 1.23 -7.37 -10.95
CA ALA A 40 2.34 -8.07 -10.33
C ALA A 40 2.34 -9.56 -10.70
N MET A 41 1.16 -10.18 -10.80
CA MET A 41 1.01 -11.59 -11.19
C MET A 41 1.31 -11.83 -12.67
N GLU A 42 1.05 -10.85 -13.55
CA GLU A 42 1.49 -10.89 -14.95
C GLU A 42 3.02 -10.83 -15.09
N LEU A 43 3.67 -9.99 -14.29
CA LEU A 43 5.12 -9.77 -14.34
C LEU A 43 5.93 -10.82 -13.57
N SER A 44 5.32 -11.41 -12.54
CA SER A 44 5.98 -12.35 -11.63
C SER A 44 6.08 -13.74 -12.24
N VAL A 45 7.25 -14.37 -12.07
CA VAL A 45 7.46 -15.78 -12.42
C VAL A 45 6.66 -16.70 -11.50
N SER A 46 6.46 -16.29 -10.24
CA SER A 46 5.68 -17.02 -9.24
C SER A 46 4.28 -16.45 -9.12
N LYS A 47 3.27 -17.28 -9.41
CA LYS A 47 1.83 -16.93 -9.34
C LYS A 47 1.15 -17.36 -8.04
N GLN A 48 1.92 -17.63 -6.99
CA GLN A 48 1.41 -18.08 -5.71
C GLN A 48 2.06 -17.29 -4.60
N TYR A 49 1.28 -17.04 -3.56
CA TYR A 49 1.79 -16.37 -2.37
C TYR A 49 2.63 -17.34 -1.54
N THR A 50 3.71 -16.85 -0.92
CA THR A 50 4.57 -17.66 -0.05
C THR A 50 3.81 -18.26 1.13
N THR A 51 2.73 -17.63 1.58
CA THR A 51 1.83 -18.14 2.62
C THR A 51 0.97 -19.32 2.17
N GLU A 52 0.78 -19.52 0.86
CA GLU A 52 0.08 -20.68 0.27
C GLU A 52 1.00 -21.89 0.15
N ILE A 53 2.31 -21.67 0.11
CA ILE A 53 3.32 -22.72 -0.01
C ILE A 53 3.60 -23.31 1.37
N GLY A 54 3.12 -24.54 1.61
CA GLY A 54 3.60 -25.40 2.71
C GLY A 54 2.95 -25.22 4.08
N LYS A 55 1.88 -24.43 4.23
CA LYS A 55 1.14 -24.35 5.51
C LYS A 55 -0.01 -25.36 5.55
N ARG A 56 0.14 -26.38 6.40
CA ARG A 56 -0.93 -27.32 6.78
C ARG A 56 -2.04 -26.53 7.48
N GLN A 57 -3.19 -26.38 6.84
CA GLN A 57 -4.35 -25.73 7.46
C GLN A 57 -4.75 -26.52 8.72
N PRO A 58 -4.85 -25.88 9.90
CA PRO A 58 -5.22 -26.59 11.12
C PRO A 58 -6.67 -27.05 11.00
N THR A 59 -6.86 -28.34 10.72
CA THR A 59 -8.18 -28.97 10.76
C THR A 59 -8.62 -29.07 12.22
N ARG A 60 -9.55 -28.20 12.66
CA ARG A 60 -10.21 -28.32 13.97
C ARG A 60 -11.05 -29.62 13.97
N LYS A 61 -10.92 -30.43 15.03
CA LYS A 61 -11.82 -31.58 15.24
C LYS A 61 -13.24 -31.05 15.49
N LYS A 62 -14.17 -31.37 14.59
CA LYS A 62 -15.60 -31.04 14.75
C LYS A 62 -16.17 -31.79 15.96
N ARG A 63 -16.97 -31.10 16.78
CA ARG A 63 -17.85 -31.74 17.77
C ARG A 63 -19.21 -31.99 17.13
N PHE A 64 -19.96 -32.97 17.64
CA PHE A 64 -21.24 -33.43 17.09
C PHE A 64 -22.32 -32.33 17.00
N ASP A 65 -22.16 -31.24 17.75
CA ASP A 65 -23.10 -30.11 17.86
C ASP A 65 -22.54 -28.79 17.27
N ASP A 66 -21.39 -28.82 16.57
CA ASP A 66 -20.88 -27.63 15.87
C ASP A 66 -21.76 -27.38 14.62
N THR A 67 -22.60 -26.35 14.68
CA THR A 67 -23.19 -25.75 13.47
C THR A 67 -22.05 -25.10 12.69
N SER A 68 -21.91 -25.42 11.40
CA SER A 68 -20.78 -24.97 10.59
C SER A 68 -20.81 -23.46 10.37
N GLU A 69 -20.20 -22.70 11.26
CA GLU A 69 -19.71 -21.37 10.91
C GLU A 69 -18.48 -21.59 10.02
N GLU A 70 -18.59 -21.20 8.75
CA GLU A 70 -17.43 -21.13 7.86
C GLU A 70 -16.41 -20.22 8.52
N VAL A 71 -15.29 -20.81 8.96
CA VAL A 71 -14.15 -20.04 9.42
C VAL A 71 -13.72 -19.19 8.24
N ASN A 72 -13.98 -17.88 8.30
CA ASN A 72 -13.49 -16.89 7.34
C ASN A 72 -11.97 -16.99 7.27
N THR A 73 -11.47 -17.86 6.41
CA THR A 73 -10.04 -17.99 6.16
C THR A 73 -9.66 -16.79 5.31
N THR A 74 -8.95 -15.83 5.92
CA THR A 74 -8.38 -14.72 5.17
C THR A 74 -7.44 -15.27 4.11
N THR A 75 -7.75 -15.00 2.84
CA THR A 75 -6.93 -15.44 1.70
C THR A 75 -5.51 -14.92 1.85
N ALA A 76 -4.53 -15.64 1.31
CA ALA A 76 -3.14 -15.21 1.29
C ALA A 76 -2.96 -13.81 0.65
N SER A 77 -3.74 -13.51 -0.40
CA SER A 77 -3.86 -12.19 -1.01
C SER A 77 -4.27 -11.12 0.00
N GLU A 78 -5.31 -11.36 0.80
CA GLU A 78 -5.77 -10.41 1.82
C GLU A 78 -4.73 -10.21 2.94
N ILE A 79 -4.03 -11.28 3.33
CA ILE A 79 -2.91 -11.19 4.28
C ILE A 79 -1.79 -10.30 3.72
N PHE A 80 -1.46 -10.43 2.43
CA PHE A 80 -0.45 -9.61 1.77
C PHE A 80 -0.92 -8.15 1.64
N ARG A 81 -2.18 -7.94 1.24
CA ARG A 81 -2.81 -6.62 1.16
C ARG A 81 -2.67 -5.86 2.48
N VAL A 82 -3.13 -6.46 3.57
CA VAL A 82 -3.17 -5.79 4.89
C VAL A 82 -1.77 -5.62 5.47
N ASN A 83 -0.94 -6.67 5.45
CA ASN A 83 0.34 -6.66 6.17
C ASN A 83 1.49 -6.05 5.38
N THR A 84 1.34 -5.84 4.07
CA THR A 84 2.42 -5.33 3.24
C THR A 84 1.96 -4.13 2.43
N PHE A 85 0.99 -4.30 1.54
CA PHE A 85 0.60 -3.26 0.59
C PHE A 85 0.09 -1.99 1.29
N LEU A 86 -0.88 -2.12 2.19
CA LEU A 86 -1.44 -0.97 2.91
C LEU A 86 -0.39 -0.27 3.77
N ILE A 87 0.49 -1.03 4.42
CA ILE A 87 1.58 -0.47 5.23
C ILE A 87 2.54 0.35 4.37
N LEU A 88 2.90 -0.14 3.18
CA LEU A 88 3.77 0.59 2.26
C LEU A 88 3.12 1.89 1.78
N MET A 89 1.84 1.83 1.40
CA MET A 89 1.08 2.99 0.95
C MET A 89 0.94 4.05 2.06
N ASP A 90 0.58 3.63 3.26
CA ASP A 90 0.44 4.51 4.42
C ASP A 90 1.78 5.17 4.80
N ARG A 91 2.88 4.41 4.72
CA ARG A 91 4.22 4.95 4.97
C ARG A 91 4.62 5.96 3.91
N LEU A 92 4.35 5.70 2.63
CA LEU A 92 4.64 6.63 1.55
C LEU A 92 3.86 7.94 1.72
N VAL A 93 2.57 7.86 2.01
CA VAL A 93 1.72 9.04 2.27
C VAL A 93 2.25 9.83 3.46
N SER A 94 2.59 9.16 4.56
CA SER A 94 3.13 9.84 5.75
C SER A 94 4.45 10.59 5.47
N GLU A 95 5.37 9.98 4.72
CA GLU A 95 6.63 10.63 4.37
C GLU A 95 6.43 11.81 3.40
N LEU A 96 5.50 11.71 2.45
CA LEU A 96 5.13 12.83 1.58
C LEU A 96 4.52 13.99 2.37
N GLU A 97 3.63 13.70 3.32
CA GLU A 97 3.03 14.71 4.21
C GLU A 97 4.10 15.42 5.05
N LYS A 98 5.05 14.68 5.63
CA LYS A 98 6.15 15.27 6.41
C LYS A 98 6.97 16.25 5.58
N ARG A 99 7.31 15.86 4.34
CA ARG A 99 8.07 16.72 3.43
C ARG A 99 7.28 17.95 3.00
N GLN A 100 6.02 17.77 2.63
CA GLN A 100 5.14 18.87 2.27
C GLN A 100 5.02 19.91 3.40
N LYS A 101 4.82 19.46 4.65
CA LYS A 101 4.78 20.34 5.82
C LYS A 101 6.08 21.13 6.01
N ALA A 102 7.23 20.49 5.77
CA ALA A 102 8.53 21.18 5.84
C ALA A 102 8.65 22.28 4.78
N TYR A 103 8.21 22.03 3.55
CA TYR A 103 8.22 23.03 2.48
C TYR A 103 7.21 24.16 2.73
N ASN A 104 6.00 23.85 3.19
CA ASN A 104 5.00 24.86 3.58
C ASN A 104 5.52 25.76 4.71
N GLY A 105 6.10 25.17 5.76
CA GLY A 105 6.67 25.94 6.87
C GLY A 105 7.87 26.80 6.47
N PHE A 106 8.54 26.51 5.36
CA PHE A 106 9.54 27.40 4.77
C PHE A 106 8.89 28.51 3.95
N ASN A 107 7.87 28.19 3.15
CA ASN A 107 7.13 29.14 2.32
C ASN A 107 6.32 30.16 3.13
N GLU A 108 5.91 29.83 4.35
CA GLU A 108 5.23 30.76 5.26
C GLU A 108 6.18 31.74 5.97
N LYS A 109 7.48 31.43 6.01
CA LYS A 109 8.51 32.23 6.72
C LYS A 109 9.19 33.27 5.84
N PHE A 110 9.04 33.21 4.52
CA PHE A 110 9.69 34.06 3.53
C PHE A 110 8.66 34.55 2.52
#